data_AF-A0A1V5CNI3-F1
#
_entry.id   AF-A0A1V5CNI3-F1
#
_cell.length_a   1.000
_cell.length_b   1.000
_cell.length_c   1.000
_cell.angle_alpha   90.00
_cell.angle_beta   90.00
_cell.angle_gamma   90.00
#
_symmetry.space_group_name_H-M   'P 1'
#
loop_
_entity.id
_entity.type
_entity.pdbx_description
1 polymer ?
#
loop_
_entity_poly.entity_id
_entity_poly.type
_entity_poly.pdbx_seq_one_letter_code
_entity_poly.pdbx_strand_id
1 'polypeptide(L)'
;MDDPYKRGIRLEYFTIAYNVLEAVASLFFGGIAGSIALIGFGLDSVVESLSGGVLLWRLRKHETLTEEEEEKVEKKAVKFVAVTFFILGAYVLFESGKKLILQEVPEPSLPGIIIAALSMVIMPLLAHRKLKAAAEIGSKALAADSKETLACALLSVALLLGLGLNYTVGIWWADPIVGLLIVFFLFREGWEGWRGED
;
A
#
# COMPACT_ATOMS: atom_id res chain seq x y z
N MET A 1 -29.67 -10.07 6.62
CA MET A 1 -28.50 -9.50 7.32
C MET A 1 -27.32 -10.29 6.79
N ASP A 2 -26.46 -9.67 5.98
CA ASP A 2 -25.33 -10.37 5.37
C ASP A 2 -24.41 -10.92 6.45
N ASP A 3 -23.97 -12.17 6.28
CA ASP A 3 -22.97 -12.81 7.13
C ASP A 3 -21.71 -11.89 7.22
N PRO A 4 -21.34 -11.43 8.44
CA PRO A 4 -20.20 -10.54 8.65
C PRO A 4 -18.91 -11.06 8.02
N TYR A 5 -18.77 -12.40 7.96
CA TYR A 5 -17.65 -13.08 7.38
C TYR A 5 -17.58 -12.93 5.86
N LYS A 6 -18.71 -13.17 5.17
CA LYS A 6 -18.85 -12.93 3.72
C LYS A 6 -18.69 -11.45 3.37
N ARG A 7 -19.03 -10.54 4.28
CA ARG A 7 -18.78 -9.11 4.10
C ARG A 7 -17.29 -8.80 4.16
N GLY A 8 -16.56 -9.33 5.14
CA GLY A 8 -15.10 -9.21 5.23
C GLY A 8 -14.40 -9.72 3.96
N ILE A 9 -14.74 -10.92 3.51
CA ILE A 9 -14.18 -11.50 2.27
C ILE A 9 -14.47 -10.64 1.04
N ARG A 10 -15.70 -10.13 0.88
CA ARG A 10 -16.04 -9.26 -0.27
C ARG A 10 -15.28 -7.94 -0.25
N LEU A 11 -15.11 -7.34 0.93
CA LEU A 11 -14.31 -6.12 1.09
C LEU A 11 -12.84 -6.39 0.72
N GLU A 12 -12.31 -7.54 1.12
CA GLU A 12 -10.93 -7.91 0.81
C GLU A 12 -10.72 -8.10 -0.70
N TYR A 13 -11.60 -8.85 -1.36
CA TYR A 13 -11.56 -8.99 -2.82
C TYR A 13 -11.62 -7.64 -3.55
N PHE A 14 -12.49 -6.73 -3.09
CA PHE A 14 -12.60 -5.41 -3.67
C PHE A 14 -11.32 -4.60 -3.47
N THR A 15 -10.73 -4.66 -2.27
CA THR A 15 -9.51 -3.91 -1.92
C THR A 15 -8.33 -4.40 -2.75
N ILE A 16 -8.11 -5.72 -2.83
CA ILE A 16 -7.06 -6.31 -3.68
C ILE A 16 -7.25 -5.90 -5.15
N ALA A 17 -8.48 -5.99 -5.68
CA ALA A 17 -8.74 -5.63 -7.07
C ALA A 17 -8.47 -4.14 -7.34
N TYR A 18 -8.88 -3.26 -6.42
CA TYR A 18 -8.61 -1.83 -6.50
C TYR A 18 -7.10 -1.55 -6.45
N ASN A 19 -6.38 -2.14 -5.50
CA ASN A 19 -4.94 -1.95 -5.31
C ASN A 19 -4.11 -2.49 -6.48
N VAL A 20 -4.53 -3.58 -7.11
CA VAL A 20 -3.89 -4.08 -8.34
C VAL A 20 -4.07 -3.09 -9.49
N LEU A 21 -5.28 -2.53 -9.68
CA LEU A 21 -5.51 -1.52 -10.71
C LEU A 21 -4.69 -0.24 -10.43
N GLU A 22 -4.66 0.18 -9.18
CA GLU A 22 -3.87 1.32 -8.72
C GLU A 22 -2.36 1.10 -8.94
N ALA A 23 -1.84 -0.07 -8.59
CA ALA A 23 -0.45 -0.46 -8.81
C ALA A 23 -0.09 -0.37 -10.29
N VAL A 24 -0.87 -1.02 -11.16
CA VAL A 24 -0.61 -1.04 -12.61
C VAL A 24 -0.63 0.37 -13.18
N ALA A 25 -1.64 1.18 -12.84
CA ALA A 25 -1.76 2.53 -13.32
C ALA A 25 -0.62 3.43 -12.81
N SER A 26 -0.31 3.35 -11.51
CA SER A 26 0.73 4.17 -10.87
C SER A 26 2.12 3.84 -11.39
N LEU A 27 2.46 2.55 -11.52
CA LEU A 27 3.75 2.15 -12.09
C LEU A 27 3.88 2.58 -13.56
N PHE A 28 2.81 2.46 -14.34
CA PHE A 28 2.81 2.87 -15.74
C PHE A 28 2.98 4.38 -15.91
N PHE A 29 2.12 5.19 -15.27
CA PHE A 29 2.18 6.65 -15.37
C PHE A 29 3.38 7.24 -14.64
N GLY A 30 3.84 6.60 -13.55
CA GLY A 30 5.05 6.97 -12.84
C GLY A 30 6.29 6.74 -13.68
N GLY A 31 6.36 5.63 -14.41
CA GLY A 31 7.43 5.35 -15.36
C GLY A 31 7.49 6.36 -16.50
N ILE A 32 6.34 6.70 -17.10
CA ILE A 32 6.26 7.70 -18.19
C ILE A 32 6.67 9.08 -17.70
N ALA A 33 6.15 9.51 -16.53
CA ALA A 33 6.45 10.83 -15.98
C ALA A 33 7.83 10.93 -15.30
N GLY A 34 8.52 9.80 -15.11
CA GLY A 34 9.70 9.73 -14.25
C GLY A 34 9.41 10.11 -12.79
N SER A 35 8.18 9.95 -12.30
CA SER A 35 7.78 10.28 -10.94
C SER A 35 8.11 9.13 -10.00
N ILE A 36 9.08 9.32 -9.11
CA ILE A 36 9.48 8.27 -8.17
C ILE A 36 8.47 8.14 -7.02
N ALA A 37 7.78 9.22 -6.66
CA ALA A 37 6.69 9.15 -5.69
C ALA A 37 5.54 8.27 -6.21
N LEU A 38 5.13 8.44 -7.47
CA LEU A 38 4.05 7.65 -8.06
C LEU A 38 4.44 6.19 -8.26
N ILE A 39 5.70 5.91 -8.61
CA ILE A 39 6.23 4.54 -8.63
C ILE A 39 6.21 3.94 -7.23
N GLY A 40 6.72 4.66 -6.22
CA GLY A 40 6.73 4.22 -4.83
C GLY A 40 5.33 3.92 -4.29
N PHE A 41 4.34 4.75 -4.65
CA PHE A 41 2.94 4.52 -4.32
C PHE A 41 2.37 3.28 -5.02
N GLY A 42 2.64 3.10 -6.31
CA GLY A 42 2.23 1.88 -7.02
C GLY A 42 2.84 0.60 -6.44
N LEU A 43 4.09 0.68 -5.96
CA LEU A 43 4.77 -0.41 -5.27
C LEU A 43 4.12 -0.73 -3.92
N ASP A 44 3.71 0.29 -3.17
CA ASP A 44 2.94 0.13 -1.92
C ASP A 44 1.63 -0.65 -2.18
N SER A 45 0.86 -0.28 -3.22
CA SER A 45 -0.38 -0.98 -3.58
C SER A 45 -0.15 -2.45 -4.00
N VAL A 46 1.01 -2.77 -4.61
CA VAL A 46 1.39 -4.17 -4.90
C VAL A 46 1.54 -4.94 -3.59
N VAL A 47 2.21 -4.35 -2.60
CA VAL A 47 2.44 -5.03 -1.34
C VAL A 47 1.13 -5.21 -0.56
N GLU A 48 0.28 -4.19 -0.51
CA GLU A 48 -1.05 -4.29 0.12
C GLU A 48 -1.92 -5.37 -0.58
N SER A 49 -1.78 -5.54 -1.90
CA SER A 49 -2.45 -6.61 -2.62
C SER A 49 -1.96 -8.01 -2.22
N LEU A 50 -0.65 -8.14 -1.93
CA LEU A 50 -0.05 -9.39 -1.48
C LEU A 50 -0.45 -9.71 -0.04
N SER A 51 -0.40 -8.74 0.88
CA SER A 51 -0.83 -8.90 2.28
C SER A 51 -2.33 -9.23 2.35
N GLY A 52 -3.17 -8.49 1.62
CA GLY A 52 -4.60 -8.75 1.49
C GLY A 52 -4.89 -10.14 0.91
N GLY A 53 -4.10 -10.61 -0.05
CA GLY A 53 -4.21 -11.97 -0.60
C GLY A 53 -3.95 -13.07 0.44
N VAL A 54 -2.97 -12.87 1.33
CA VAL A 54 -2.66 -13.78 2.44
C VAL A 54 -3.82 -13.78 3.45
N LEU A 55 -4.34 -12.60 3.81
CA LEU A 55 -5.51 -12.45 4.67
C LEU A 55 -6.76 -13.12 4.08
N LEU A 56 -6.99 -12.94 2.78
CA LEU A 56 -8.11 -13.55 2.09
C LEU A 56 -8.02 -15.08 2.11
N TRP A 57 -6.83 -15.64 1.87
CA TRP A 57 -6.59 -17.07 1.99
C TRP A 57 -6.92 -17.58 3.40
N ARG A 58 -6.47 -16.85 4.42
CA ARG A 58 -6.75 -17.13 5.83
C ARG A 58 -8.24 -17.11 6.12
N LEU A 59 -8.95 -16.05 5.72
CA LEU A 59 -10.39 -15.93 5.92
C LEU A 59 -11.13 -17.09 5.21
N ARG A 60 -10.71 -17.53 4.02
CA ARG A 60 -11.38 -18.66 3.36
C ARG A 60 -11.12 -20.02 4.02
N LYS A 61 -10.10 -20.13 4.88
CA LYS A 61 -9.64 -21.39 5.49
C LYS A 61 -9.96 -21.53 6.99
N HIS A 62 -10.59 -20.52 7.60
CA HIS A 62 -10.88 -20.43 9.04
C HIS A 62 -11.59 -21.65 9.67
N GLU A 63 -12.31 -22.47 8.90
CA GLU A 63 -12.95 -23.69 9.43
C GLU A 63 -12.13 -24.98 9.24
N THR A 64 -10.98 -24.92 8.53
CA THR A 64 -10.30 -26.12 8.00
C THR A 64 -8.84 -26.30 8.41
N LEU A 65 -8.21 -25.32 9.08
CA LEU A 65 -6.80 -25.40 9.50
C LEU A 65 -6.69 -25.50 11.02
N THR A 66 -5.64 -26.18 11.47
CA THR A 66 -5.20 -26.11 12.87
C THR A 66 -4.45 -24.79 13.11
N GLU A 67 -4.54 -24.23 14.32
CA GLU A 67 -3.91 -22.94 14.67
C GLU A 67 -2.40 -22.93 14.36
N GLU A 68 -1.69 -24.05 14.57
CA GLU A 68 -0.25 -24.16 14.29
C GLU A 68 0.12 -24.11 12.79
N GLU A 69 -0.74 -24.64 11.92
CA GLU A 69 -0.51 -24.63 10.46
C GLU A 69 -0.77 -23.25 9.89
N GLU A 70 -1.80 -22.56 10.40
CA GLU A 70 -2.13 -21.18 10.06
C GLU A 70 -0.96 -20.24 10.44
N GLU A 71 -0.44 -20.36 11.66
CA GLU A 71 0.63 -19.50 12.15
C GLU A 71 1.95 -19.67 11.37
N LYS A 72 2.30 -20.91 10.97
CA LYS A 72 3.52 -21.17 10.18
C LYS A 72 3.44 -20.57 8.78
N VAL A 73 2.29 -20.66 8.12
CA VAL A 73 2.09 -20.08 6.78
C VAL A 73 2.08 -18.56 6.88
N GLU A 74 1.43 -18.01 7.90
CA GLU A 74 1.38 -16.57 8.17
C GLU A 74 2.78 -15.99 8.41
N LYS A 75 3.58 -16.59 9.31
CA LYS A 75 4.96 -16.12 9.56
C LYS A 75 5.83 -16.16 8.31
N LYS A 76 5.68 -17.16 7.44
CA LYS A 76 6.41 -17.22 6.16
C LYS A 76 5.96 -16.12 5.19
N ALA A 77 4.65 -15.92 5.07
CA ALA A 77 4.09 -14.91 4.18
C ALA A 77 4.46 -13.50 4.62
N VAL A 78 4.33 -13.19 5.92
CA VAL A 78 4.71 -11.90 6.51
C VAL A 78 6.20 -11.62 6.30
N LYS A 79 7.08 -12.62 6.52
CA LYS A 79 8.51 -12.45 6.25
C LYS A 79 8.83 -12.23 4.78
N PHE A 80 8.12 -12.90 3.87
CA PHE A 80 8.29 -12.68 2.44
C PHE A 80 7.90 -11.25 2.06
N VAL A 81 6.74 -10.78 2.52
CA VAL A 81 6.26 -9.41 2.35
C VAL A 81 7.25 -8.39 2.94
N ALA A 82 7.77 -8.64 4.15
CA ALA A 82 8.78 -7.80 4.79
C ALA A 82 10.05 -7.65 3.94
N VAL A 83 10.54 -8.73 3.34
CA VAL A 83 11.70 -8.68 2.43
C VAL A 83 11.39 -7.84 1.20
N THR A 84 10.18 -7.94 0.64
CA THR A 84 9.78 -7.10 -0.51
C THR A 84 9.76 -5.63 -0.14
N PHE A 85 9.26 -5.26 1.04
CA PHE A 85 9.30 -3.89 1.54
C PHE A 85 10.73 -3.32 1.62
N PHE A 86 11.70 -4.09 2.11
CA PHE A 86 13.09 -3.64 2.15
C PHE A 86 13.70 -3.45 0.77
N ILE A 87 13.46 -4.37 -0.17
CA ILE A 87 13.98 -4.28 -1.54
C ILE A 87 13.40 -3.05 -2.24
N LEU A 88 12.08 -2.85 -2.14
CA LEU A 88 11.38 -1.74 -2.75
C LEU A 88 11.77 -0.40 -2.11
N GLY A 89 11.88 -0.35 -0.78
CA GLY A 89 12.36 0.83 -0.06
C GLY A 89 13.78 1.23 -0.47
N ALA A 90 14.69 0.27 -0.64
CA ALA A 90 16.05 0.54 -1.11
C ALA A 90 16.06 1.10 -2.55
N TYR A 91 15.22 0.57 -3.44
CA TYR A 91 15.08 1.07 -4.81
C TYR A 91 14.56 2.51 -4.84
N VAL A 92 13.46 2.80 -4.15
CA VAL A 92 12.86 4.15 -4.10
C VAL A 92 13.83 5.15 -3.45
N LEU A 93 14.57 4.73 -2.42
CA LEU A 93 15.59 5.56 -1.78
C LEU A 93 16.70 5.96 -2.75
N PHE A 94 17.23 4.99 -3.49
CA PHE A 94 18.29 5.22 -4.46
C PHE A 94 17.84 6.17 -5.57
N GLU A 95 16.68 5.91 -6.19
CA GLU A 95 16.14 6.75 -7.27
C GLU A 95 15.76 8.14 -6.78
N SER A 96 15.16 8.28 -5.60
CA SER A 96 14.83 9.59 -5.02
C SER A 96 16.08 10.41 -4.74
N GLY A 97 17.12 9.79 -4.18
CA GLY A 97 18.42 10.43 -3.94
C GLY A 97 19.10 10.85 -5.23
N LYS A 98 19.12 9.97 -6.24
CA LYS A 98 19.66 10.25 -7.58
C LYS A 98 18.97 11.46 -8.21
N LYS A 99 17.64 11.50 -8.21
CA LYS A 99 16.86 12.62 -8.79
C LYS A 99 17.17 13.95 -8.12
N LEU A 100 17.31 13.97 -6.79
CA LEU A 100 17.68 15.18 -6.04
C LEU A 100 19.10 15.66 -6.37
N ILE A 101 20.07 14.73 -6.46
CA ILE A 101 21.47 15.07 -6.73
C ILE A 101 21.67 15.53 -8.18
N LEU A 102 21.06 14.82 -9.13
CA LEU A 102 21.20 15.08 -10.57
C LEU A 102 20.21 16.13 -11.09
N GLN A 103 19.31 16.63 -10.25
CA GLN A 103 18.25 17.58 -10.61
C GLN A 103 17.39 17.07 -11.79
N GLU A 104 17.09 15.77 -11.79
CA GLU A 104 16.17 15.18 -12.77
C GLU A 104 14.74 15.61 -12.44
N VAL A 105 14.17 16.45 -13.31
CA VAL A 105 12.81 17.00 -13.14
C VAL A 105 11.77 15.99 -13.66
N PRO A 106 10.90 15.43 -12.81
CA PRO A 106 9.78 14.61 -13.27
C PRO A 106 8.75 15.45 -14.03
N GLU A 107 8.19 14.88 -15.09
CA GLU A 107 7.11 15.51 -15.85
C GLU A 107 5.81 15.56 -15.01
N PRO A 108 4.99 16.61 -15.16
CA PRO A 108 3.69 16.66 -14.51
C PRO A 108 2.75 15.53 -14.96
N SER A 109 2.20 14.78 -14.02
CA SER A 109 1.32 13.64 -14.31
C SER A 109 -0.11 13.88 -13.82
N LEU A 110 -0.99 14.35 -14.72
CA LEU A 110 -2.43 14.47 -14.42
C LEU A 110 -3.08 13.12 -14.04
N PRO A 111 -2.77 11.99 -14.73
CA PRO A 111 -3.26 10.68 -14.30
C PRO A 111 -2.82 10.32 -12.88
N GLY A 112 -1.57 10.62 -12.49
CA GLY A 112 -1.07 10.40 -11.13
C GLY A 112 -1.86 11.20 -10.08
N ILE A 113 -2.20 12.45 -10.37
CA ILE A 113 -3.03 13.30 -9.50
C ILE A 113 -4.43 12.69 -9.33
N ILE A 114 -5.03 12.20 -10.42
CA ILE A 114 -6.35 11.55 -10.37
C ILE A 114 -6.30 10.28 -9.53
N ILE A 115 -5.28 9.44 -9.70
CA ILE A 115 -5.08 8.23 -8.90
C ILE A 115 -5.00 8.61 -7.42
N ALA A 116 -4.07 9.49 -7.05
CA ALA A 116 -3.87 9.90 -5.67
C ALA A 116 -5.15 10.49 -5.03
N ALA A 117 -5.89 11.30 -5.78
CA ALA A 117 -7.16 11.87 -5.31
C ALA A 117 -8.25 10.81 -5.10
N LEU A 118 -8.33 9.79 -5.98
CA LEU A 118 -9.26 8.68 -5.81
C LEU A 118 -8.90 7.84 -4.58
N SER A 119 -7.63 7.48 -4.42
CA SER A 119 -7.15 6.69 -3.28
C SER A 119 -7.36 7.41 -1.95
N MET A 120 -7.14 8.73 -1.91
CA MET A 120 -7.39 9.57 -0.74
C MET A 120 -8.84 9.50 -0.25
N VAL A 121 -9.81 9.22 -1.14
CA VAL A 121 -11.23 9.11 -0.79
C VAL A 121 -11.66 7.66 -0.60
N ILE A 122 -11.22 6.75 -1.47
CA ILE A 122 -11.66 5.35 -1.49
C ILE A 122 -11.04 4.57 -0.33
N MET A 123 -9.74 4.75 -0.07
CA MET A 123 -9.02 3.97 0.95
C MET A 123 -9.59 4.19 2.36
N PRO A 124 -9.85 5.43 2.85
CA PRO A 124 -10.46 5.62 4.18
C PRO A 124 -11.84 4.97 4.31
N LEU A 125 -12.63 4.98 3.23
CA LEU A 125 -13.95 4.33 3.23
C LEU A 125 -13.81 2.81 3.34
N LEU A 126 -12.86 2.20 2.61
CA LEU A 126 -12.57 0.78 2.69
C LEU A 126 -12.06 0.40 4.07
N ALA A 127 -11.09 1.14 4.59
CA ALA A 127 -10.54 0.90 5.91
C ALA A 127 -11.62 0.94 7.01
N HIS A 128 -12.51 1.94 7.00
CA HIS A 128 -13.59 2.02 7.97
C HIS A 128 -14.54 0.82 7.90
N ARG A 129 -14.84 0.34 6.69
CA ARG A 129 -15.69 -0.84 6.47
C ARG A 129 -14.98 -2.13 6.91
N LYS A 130 -13.68 -2.27 6.60
CA LYS A 130 -12.83 -3.38 7.05
C LYS A 130 -12.75 -3.42 8.58
N LEU A 131 -12.50 -2.28 9.23
CA LEU A 131 -12.41 -2.19 10.70
C LEU A 131 -13.73 -2.57 11.39
N LYS A 132 -14.88 -2.15 10.85
CA LYS A 132 -16.20 -2.59 11.35
C LYS A 132 -16.40 -4.09 11.18
N ALA A 133 -16.06 -4.65 10.03
CA ALA A 133 -16.14 -6.10 9.80
C ALA A 133 -15.20 -6.86 10.74
N ALA A 134 -13.97 -6.37 10.95
CA ALA A 134 -12.99 -6.94 11.87
C ALA A 134 -13.51 -7.01 13.30
N ALA A 135 -14.15 -5.95 13.78
CA ALA A 135 -14.76 -5.91 15.11
C ALA A 135 -15.94 -6.89 15.25
N GLU A 136 -16.75 -7.05 14.21
CA GLU A 136 -17.89 -7.99 14.21
C GLU A 136 -17.46 -9.47 14.21
N ILE A 137 -16.35 -9.81 13.54
CA ILE A 137 -15.85 -11.18 13.43
C ILE A 137 -14.69 -11.49 14.41
N GLY A 138 -14.22 -10.51 15.17
CA GLY A 138 -13.08 -10.65 16.08
C GLY A 138 -11.74 -10.89 15.37
N SER A 139 -11.58 -10.50 14.10
CA SER A 139 -10.37 -10.77 13.32
C SER A 139 -9.31 -9.69 13.53
N LYS A 140 -8.23 -10.03 14.24
CA LYS A 140 -7.06 -9.16 14.41
C LYS A 140 -6.36 -8.86 13.08
N ALA A 141 -6.30 -9.84 12.19
CA ALA A 141 -5.64 -9.66 10.90
C ALA A 141 -6.41 -8.71 9.97
N LEU A 142 -7.74 -8.79 9.91
CA LEU A 142 -8.55 -7.81 9.16
C LEU A 142 -8.48 -6.41 9.78
N ALA A 143 -8.30 -6.31 11.11
CA ALA A 143 -8.05 -5.03 11.75
C ALA A 143 -6.66 -4.46 11.41
N ALA A 144 -5.62 -5.29 11.35
CA ALA A 144 -4.27 -4.88 10.96
C ALA A 144 -4.24 -4.39 9.50
N ASP A 145 -4.82 -5.17 8.59
CA ASP A 145 -4.95 -4.81 7.19
C ASP A 145 -5.78 -3.52 6.98
N SER A 146 -6.83 -3.27 7.79
CA SER A 146 -7.54 -1.98 7.75
C SER A 146 -6.66 -0.77 8.10
N LYS A 147 -5.62 -0.96 8.93
CA LYS A 147 -4.65 0.09 9.26
C LYS A 147 -3.67 0.31 8.11
N GLU A 148 -3.28 -0.76 7.40
CA GLU A 148 -2.47 -0.67 6.19
C GLU A 148 -3.20 0.16 5.12
N THR A 149 -4.48 -0.13 4.85
CA THR A 149 -5.31 0.68 3.94
C THR A 149 -5.42 2.15 4.38
N LEU A 150 -5.47 2.45 5.69
CA LEU A 150 -5.42 3.85 6.17
C LEU A 150 -4.06 4.51 5.92
N ALA A 151 -2.98 3.77 6.08
CA ALA A 151 -1.65 4.27 5.81
C ALA A 151 -1.48 4.58 4.32
N CYS A 152 -1.98 3.72 3.44
CA CYS A 152 -2.04 4.00 2.00
C CYS A 152 -2.83 5.29 1.70
N ALA A 153 -3.93 5.55 2.41
CA ALA A 153 -4.64 6.82 2.30
C ALA A 153 -3.76 8.02 2.67
N LEU A 154 -2.95 7.93 3.72
CA LEU A 154 -2.01 9.00 4.10
C LEU A 154 -0.90 9.18 3.06
N LEU A 155 -0.37 8.09 2.51
CA LEU A 155 0.60 8.14 1.41
C LEU A 155 0.00 8.79 0.16
N SER A 156 -1.28 8.52 -0.14
CA SER A 156 -1.96 9.15 -1.27
C SER A 156 -2.11 10.67 -1.10
N VAL A 157 -2.28 11.17 0.14
CA VAL A 157 -2.25 12.60 0.44
C VAL A 157 -0.87 13.18 0.17
N ALA A 158 0.19 12.52 0.65
CA ALA A 158 1.56 12.96 0.41
C ALA A 158 1.88 12.97 -1.10
N LEU A 159 1.47 11.92 -1.82
CA LEU A 159 1.59 11.82 -3.28
C LEU A 159 0.85 12.94 -4.00
N LEU A 160 -0.40 13.20 -3.63
CA LEU A 160 -1.22 14.25 -4.22
C LEU A 160 -0.59 15.63 -4.02
N LEU A 161 0.00 15.89 -2.85
CA LEU A 161 0.74 17.12 -2.58
C LEU A 161 2.02 17.20 -3.44
N GLY A 162 2.80 16.12 -3.52
CA GLY A 162 4.03 16.07 -4.33
C GLY A 162 3.76 16.33 -5.82
N LEU A 163 2.83 15.58 -6.40
CA LEU A 163 2.42 15.72 -7.80
C LEU A 163 1.73 17.06 -8.05
N GLY A 164 0.85 17.49 -7.15
CA GLY A 164 0.10 18.74 -7.28
C GLY A 164 1.01 19.97 -7.25
N LEU A 165 2.01 20.00 -6.36
CA LEU A 165 3.00 21.07 -6.29
C LEU A 165 3.89 21.11 -7.54
N ASN A 166 4.29 19.94 -8.06
CA ASN A 166 5.01 19.87 -9.33
C ASN A 166 4.14 20.37 -10.50
N TYR A 167 2.88 19.94 -10.57
CA TYR A 167 1.96 20.29 -11.66
C TYR A 167 1.55 21.76 -11.68
N THR A 168 1.32 22.38 -10.51
CA THR A 168 0.78 23.74 -10.43
C THR A 168 1.85 24.83 -10.28
N VAL A 169 2.91 24.55 -9.53
CA VAL A 169 3.94 25.55 -9.16
C VAL A 169 5.32 25.20 -9.77
N GLY A 170 5.49 24.00 -10.34
CA GLY A 170 6.77 23.55 -10.90
C GLY A 170 7.79 23.14 -9.83
N ILE A 171 7.34 22.84 -8.61
CA ILE A 171 8.22 22.40 -7.51
C ILE A 171 8.58 20.93 -7.72
N TRP A 172 9.54 20.68 -8.59
CA TRP A 172 9.94 19.34 -9.03
C TRP A 172 10.49 18.46 -7.92
N TRP A 173 11.19 19.04 -6.94
CA TRP A 173 11.81 18.30 -5.84
C TRP A 173 10.78 17.77 -4.83
N ALA A 174 9.52 18.20 -4.90
CA ALA A 174 8.46 17.68 -4.05
C ALA A 174 8.23 16.17 -4.30
N ASP A 175 8.36 15.72 -5.54
CA ASP A 175 8.21 14.31 -5.92
C ASP A 175 9.25 13.39 -5.24
N PRO A 176 10.58 13.59 -5.41
CA PRO A 176 11.55 12.75 -4.72
C PRO A 176 11.51 12.89 -3.19
N ILE A 177 11.10 14.04 -2.62
CA ILE A 177 10.89 14.13 -1.17
C ILE A 177 9.74 13.24 -0.71
N VAL A 178 8.63 13.21 -1.45
CA VAL A 178 7.53 12.27 -1.15
C VAL A 178 7.99 10.82 -1.34
N GLY A 179 8.82 10.54 -2.35
CA GLY A 179 9.49 9.24 -2.50
C GLY A 179 10.26 8.83 -1.23
N LEU A 180 11.02 9.75 -0.62
CA LEU A 180 11.72 9.49 0.65
C LEU A 180 10.77 9.28 1.85
N LEU A 181 9.62 9.94 1.88
CA LEU A 181 8.59 9.68 2.90
C LEU A 181 8.01 8.26 2.74
N ILE A 182 7.78 7.82 1.50
CA ILE A 182 7.34 6.45 1.20
C ILE A 182 8.42 5.45 1.65
N VAL A 183 9.72 5.73 1.43
CA VAL A 183 10.81 4.86 1.91
C VAL A 183 10.75 4.64 3.42
N PHE A 184 10.52 5.71 4.19
CA PHE A 184 10.38 5.59 5.64
C PHE A 184 9.24 4.63 6.02
N PHE A 185 8.11 4.73 5.33
CA PHE A 185 6.98 3.84 5.53
C PHE A 185 7.33 2.39 5.16
N LEU A 186 7.88 2.15 3.97
CA LEU A 186 8.25 0.79 3.51
C LEU A 186 9.24 0.13 4.49
N PHE A 187 10.25 0.84 4.97
CA PHE A 187 11.19 0.28 5.94
C PHE A 187 10.57 0.03 7.31
N ARG A 188 9.63 0.87 7.75
CA ARG A 188 8.88 0.65 8.99
C ARG A 188 8.05 -0.62 8.91
N GLU A 189 7.27 -0.78 7.85
CA GLU A 189 6.44 -1.98 7.61
C GLU A 189 7.30 -3.24 7.43
N GLY A 190 8.38 -3.14 6.67
CA GLY A 190 9.35 -4.23 6.53
C GLY A 190 9.95 -4.66 7.87
N TRP A 191 10.21 -3.72 8.77
CA TRP A 191 10.73 -4.01 10.11
C TRP A 191 9.67 -4.64 11.03
N GLU A 192 8.45 -4.11 11.02
CA GLU A 192 7.31 -4.65 11.79
C GLU A 192 7.01 -6.09 11.35
N GLY A 193 6.93 -6.35 10.05
CA GLY A 193 6.76 -7.70 9.50
C GLY A 193 7.94 -8.64 9.77
N TRP A 194 9.18 -8.12 9.80
CA TRP A 194 10.35 -8.95 10.08
C TRP A 194 10.43 -9.40 11.54
N ARG A 195 10.11 -8.50 12.49
CA ARG A 195 10.10 -8.83 13.92
C ARG A 195 9.04 -9.85 14.27
N GLY A 196 7.88 -9.80 13.61
CA GLY A 196 6.69 -10.52 14.03
C GLY A 196 6.17 -9.95 15.34
N GLU A 197 4.88 -9.65 15.43
CA GLU A 197 4.28 -9.38 16.74
C GLU A 197 4.35 -10.69 17.54
N ASP A 198 5.19 -10.71 18.58
CA ASP A 198 5.19 -11.73 19.64
C ASP A 198 3.86 -11.76 20.40
#